data_AF-A0A0B8T1R8-F1
#
_entry.id   AF-A0A0B8T1R8-F1
#
_cell.length_a   1.000
_cell.length_b   1.000
_cell.length_c   1.000
_cell.angle_alpha   90.00
_cell.angle_beta   90.00
_cell.angle_gamma   90.00
#
_symmetry.space_group_name_H-M   'P 1'
#
loop_
_entity.id
_entity.type
_entity.pdbx_description
1 polymer ?
#
loop_
_entity_poly.entity_id
_entity_poly.type
_entity_poly.pdbx_seq_one_letter_code
_entity_poly.pdbx_strand_id
1 'polypeptide(L)'
;MHYLFKESELPCEALESLNLFKNEKVAIDNDNLEAMFAGRRSALIAISDVQFNSMRIARLEAKLSLSRTDSGEVELLVHPVYRSPQPHYLLDQQTMGALMDGEKPSHVAELNIDDDRVKHMVVEYDAETREFLAYDAARVIAPVMINGEELDVDQREAYRLGKQVTIYDDTTVQYRVSEPKGILSNTEKVILSFQEDTEVRQVMLNELKNLQDGFHRQLDYNSSSYQNALQMMLKKDFPHLAAADLQVNEQQERFRSR
;
A
#
# COMPACT_ATOMS: atom_id res chain seq x y z
N MET A 1 5.65 0.87 -11.65
CA MET A 1 5.29 1.20 -10.26
C MET A 1 5.63 2.66 -10.05
N HIS A 2 4.69 3.45 -9.52
CA HIS A 2 4.92 4.86 -9.19
C HIS A 2 5.60 4.95 -7.82
N TYR A 3 6.74 5.65 -7.73
CA TYR A 3 7.47 5.85 -6.48
C TYR A 3 7.31 7.28 -6.00
N LEU A 4 7.03 7.43 -4.70
CA LEU A 4 6.92 8.70 -3.98
C LEU A 4 8.26 9.22 -3.47
N PHE A 5 9.26 8.33 -3.39
CA PHE A 5 10.62 8.62 -2.94
C PHE A 5 11.63 8.03 -3.91
N LYS A 6 12.76 8.72 -4.09
CA LYS A 6 13.90 8.26 -4.88
C LYS A 6 14.93 7.61 -3.97
N GLU A 7 15.73 6.71 -4.53
CA GLU A 7 16.85 6.07 -3.81
C GLU A 7 17.84 7.11 -3.25
N SER A 8 18.09 8.20 -3.99
CA SER A 8 18.95 9.30 -3.55
C SER A 8 18.40 10.10 -2.37
N GLU A 9 17.13 9.89 -1.99
CA GLU A 9 16.49 10.53 -0.84
C GLU A 9 16.49 9.63 0.41
N LEU A 10 17.13 8.45 0.35
CA LEU A 10 17.23 7.58 1.52
C LEU A 10 17.95 8.30 2.67
N PRO A 11 17.37 8.30 3.89
CA PRO A 11 18.00 8.90 5.06
C PRO A 11 19.11 7.98 5.60
N CYS A 12 20.29 8.03 4.95
CA CYS A 12 21.41 7.15 5.24
C CYS A 12 21.86 7.20 6.71
N GLU A 13 21.90 8.37 7.33
CA GLU A 13 22.28 8.51 8.75
C GLU A 13 21.33 7.72 9.68
N ALA A 14 20.02 7.76 9.40
CA ALA A 14 19.03 7.00 10.16
C ALA A 14 19.20 5.49 9.93
N LEU A 15 19.43 5.06 8.68
CA LEU A 15 19.71 3.66 8.36
C LEU A 15 21.00 3.15 9.02
N GLU A 16 22.05 3.96 9.10
CA GLU A 16 23.29 3.65 9.81
C GLU A 16 23.07 3.43 11.30
N SER A 17 22.25 4.28 11.95
CA SER A 17 21.90 4.13 13.37
C SER A 17 21.18 2.81 13.68
N LEU A 18 20.48 2.26 12.69
CA LEU A 18 19.82 0.95 12.73
C LEU A 18 20.72 -0.18 12.22
N ASN A 19 21.99 0.07 11.88
CA ASN A 19 22.88 -0.94 11.29
C ASN A 19 22.30 -1.54 9.98
N LEU A 20 21.47 -0.77 9.26
CA LEU A 20 20.87 -1.11 7.98
C LEU A 20 21.57 -0.44 6.79
N PHE A 21 22.61 0.35 7.04
CA PHE A 21 23.48 0.90 6.02
C PHE A 21 24.93 0.79 6.48
N LYS A 22 25.80 0.19 5.66
CA LYS A 22 27.23 0.04 5.95
C LYS A 22 28.03 -0.13 4.67
N ASN A 23 29.19 0.54 4.59
CA ASN A 23 30.08 0.48 3.43
C ASN A 23 29.35 0.78 2.11
N GLU A 24 28.52 1.82 2.10
CA GLU A 24 27.71 2.24 0.94
C GLU A 24 26.70 1.20 0.46
N LYS A 25 26.36 0.22 1.32
CA LYS A 25 25.37 -0.82 1.03
C LYS A 25 24.23 -0.76 2.02
N VAL A 26 23.02 -0.70 1.48
CA VAL A 26 21.78 -0.86 2.26
C VAL A 26 21.58 -2.35 2.53
N ALA A 27 21.36 -2.71 3.80
CA ALA A 27 21.06 -4.07 4.25
C ALA A 27 19.55 -4.29 4.36
N ILE A 28 18.82 -3.88 3.32
CA ILE A 28 17.38 -4.08 3.13
C ILE A 28 17.24 -4.67 1.73
N ASP A 29 16.44 -5.73 1.58
CA ASP A 29 16.19 -6.30 0.25
C ASP A 29 15.42 -5.35 -0.67
N ASN A 30 15.50 -5.62 -1.97
CA ASN A 30 14.90 -4.75 -2.98
C ASN A 30 13.38 -4.67 -2.88
N ASP A 31 12.70 -5.76 -2.52
CA ASP A 31 11.23 -5.76 -2.39
C ASP A 31 10.77 -4.80 -1.28
N ASN A 32 11.50 -4.77 -0.17
CA ASN A 32 11.27 -3.86 0.93
C ASN A 32 11.63 -2.42 0.58
N LEU A 33 12.72 -2.19 -0.16
CA LEU A 33 13.06 -0.86 -0.66
C LEU A 33 12.00 -0.32 -1.63
N GLU A 34 11.55 -1.13 -2.59
CA GLU A 34 10.49 -0.75 -3.51
C GLU A 34 9.18 -0.43 -2.79
N ALA A 35 8.83 -1.18 -1.75
CA ALA A 35 7.68 -0.88 -0.89
C ALA A 35 7.84 0.49 -0.22
N MET A 36 8.98 0.74 0.41
CA MET A 36 9.29 2.02 1.05
C MET A 36 9.25 3.19 0.06
N PHE A 37 9.83 3.03 -1.14
CA PHE A 37 9.79 4.06 -2.18
C PHE A 37 8.39 4.33 -2.71
N ALA A 38 7.50 3.34 -2.71
CA ALA A 38 6.10 3.51 -3.02
C ALA A 38 5.29 4.12 -1.86
N GLY A 39 5.92 4.45 -0.72
CA GLY A 39 5.28 5.00 0.48
C GLY A 39 4.52 3.96 1.30
N ARG A 40 4.87 2.68 1.15
CA ARG A 40 4.33 1.56 1.93
C ARG A 40 5.31 1.14 3.03
N ARG A 41 4.85 0.26 3.91
CA ARG A 41 5.72 -0.41 4.87
C ARG A 41 6.50 -1.55 4.21
N SER A 42 7.73 -1.77 4.68
CA SER A 42 8.46 -3.01 4.44
C SER A 42 7.79 -4.20 5.13
N ALA A 43 8.25 -5.40 4.81
CA ALA A 43 8.06 -6.59 5.62
C ALA A 43 8.73 -6.41 6.99
N LEU A 44 8.46 -7.32 7.92
CA LEU A 44 9.11 -7.31 9.22
C LEU A 44 10.62 -7.63 9.06
N ILE A 45 11.47 -6.69 9.48
CA ILE A 45 12.93 -6.80 9.40
C ILE A 45 13.48 -7.03 10.80
N ALA A 46 14.33 -8.04 10.94
CA ALA A 46 15.09 -8.29 12.16
C ALA A 46 16.39 -7.49 12.13
N ILE A 47 16.45 -6.48 12.98
CA ILE A 47 17.57 -5.55 13.08
C ILE A 47 18.38 -5.90 14.32
N SER A 48 19.68 -6.12 14.16
CA SER A 48 20.58 -6.49 15.27
C SER A 48 21.50 -5.35 15.64
N ASP A 49 21.81 -5.25 16.94
CA ASP A 49 22.71 -4.25 17.50
C ASP A 49 22.30 -2.80 17.19
N VAL A 50 21.01 -2.50 17.36
CA VAL A 50 20.48 -1.14 17.17
C VAL A 50 21.03 -0.22 18.26
N GLN A 51 21.55 0.93 17.84
CA GLN A 51 21.99 1.98 18.74
C GLN A 51 21.01 3.14 18.66
N PHE A 52 20.26 3.35 19.74
CA PHE A 52 19.34 4.47 19.83
C PHE A 52 19.70 5.31 21.06
N ASN A 53 20.23 6.51 20.81
CA ASN A 53 20.83 7.36 21.84
C ASN A 53 21.92 6.60 22.64
N SER A 54 21.73 6.48 23.96
CA SER A 54 22.61 5.73 24.88
C SER A 54 22.16 4.30 25.15
N MET A 55 21.11 3.83 24.47
CA MET A 55 20.57 2.48 24.62
C MET A 55 21.06 1.59 23.49
N ARG A 56 21.55 0.41 23.84
CA ARG A 56 21.84 -0.66 22.88
C ARG A 56 20.74 -1.70 22.95
N ILE A 57 20.09 -1.94 21.83
CA ILE A 57 19.06 -2.97 21.68
C ILE A 57 19.68 -4.11 20.90
N ALA A 58 19.83 -5.28 21.53
CA ALA A 58 20.48 -6.43 20.91
C ALA A 58 19.76 -6.88 19.63
N ARG A 59 18.42 -6.87 19.66
CA ARG A 59 17.58 -7.22 18.53
C ARG A 59 16.26 -6.44 18.58
N LEU A 60 15.86 -5.89 17.45
CA LEU A 60 14.61 -5.21 17.20
C LEU A 60 13.94 -5.85 15.98
N GLU A 61 12.65 -6.15 16.07
CA GLU A 61 11.84 -6.51 14.91
C GLU A 61 10.92 -5.34 14.61
N ALA A 62 10.99 -4.82 13.39
CA ALA A 62 10.24 -3.65 12.98
C ALA A 62 9.94 -3.67 11.47
N LYS A 63 8.83 -3.06 11.08
CA LYS A 63 8.64 -2.61 9.70
C LYS A 63 9.23 -1.22 9.55
N LEU A 64 9.58 -0.85 8.32
CA LEU A 64 10.14 0.45 7.98
C LEU A 64 9.27 1.14 6.95
N SER A 65 9.18 2.47 7.00
CA SER A 65 8.58 3.26 5.93
C SER A 65 9.30 4.59 5.78
N LEU A 66 9.06 5.27 4.66
CA LEU A 66 9.52 6.63 4.44
C LEU A 66 8.35 7.60 4.60
N SER A 67 8.63 8.76 5.17
CA SER A 67 7.71 9.88 5.27
C SER A 67 8.40 11.14 4.76
N ARG A 68 7.61 12.12 4.33
CA ARG A 68 8.11 13.43 3.96
C ARG A 68 7.57 14.45 4.95
N THR A 69 8.47 15.16 5.60
CA THR A 69 8.13 16.23 6.54
C THR A 69 7.58 17.45 5.82
N ASP A 70 7.02 18.39 6.57
CA ASP A 70 6.52 19.67 6.02
C ASP A 70 7.63 20.51 5.36
N SER A 71 8.91 20.31 5.76
CA SER A 71 10.07 20.95 5.12
C SER A 71 10.49 20.28 3.81
N GLY A 72 9.88 19.14 3.47
CA GLY A 72 10.21 18.34 2.29
C GLY A 72 11.31 17.30 2.51
N GLU A 73 11.88 17.24 3.71
CA GLU A 73 12.89 16.25 4.10
C GLU A 73 12.29 14.85 4.20
N VAL A 74 13.04 13.82 3.79
CA VAL A 74 12.62 12.42 3.87
C VAL A 74 13.16 11.81 5.15
N GLU A 75 12.27 11.26 5.95
CA GLU A 75 12.59 10.61 7.22
C GLU A 75 12.27 9.11 7.19
N LEU A 76 13.05 8.34 7.96
CA LEU A 76 12.81 6.92 8.19
C LEU A 76 11.92 6.73 9.41
N LEU A 77 10.77 6.11 9.21
CA LEU A 77 9.89 5.71 10.31
C LEU A 77 10.12 4.23 10.64
N VAL A 78 10.29 3.95 11.93
CA VAL A 78 10.48 2.62 12.48
C VAL A 78 9.22 2.20 13.21
N HIS A 79 8.64 1.08 12.80
CA HIS A 79 7.36 0.55 13.29
C HIS A 79 7.64 -0.76 14.06
N PRO A 80 7.98 -0.70 15.35
CA PRO A 80 8.36 -1.88 16.12
C PRO A 80 7.16 -2.79 16.40
N VAL A 81 7.41 -4.06 16.73
CA VAL A 81 6.37 -4.97 17.22
C VAL A 81 5.98 -4.59 18.65
N TYR A 82 4.84 -3.91 18.83
CA TYR A 82 4.35 -3.50 20.14
C TYR A 82 3.77 -4.66 20.94
N ARG A 83 3.82 -4.57 22.27
CA ARG A 83 3.20 -5.56 23.18
C ARG A 83 1.67 -5.49 23.22
N SER A 84 1.12 -4.32 22.95
CA SER A 84 -0.31 -4.05 22.91
C SER A 84 -0.63 -3.14 21.73
N PRO A 85 -1.86 -3.19 21.19
CA PRO A 85 -2.30 -2.26 20.15
C PRO A 85 -2.06 -0.81 20.56
N GLN A 86 -1.47 -0.02 19.67
CA GLN A 86 -1.28 1.41 19.88
C GLN A 86 -2.54 2.17 19.45
N PRO A 87 -3.14 3.03 20.28
CA PRO A 87 -4.35 3.75 19.91
C PRO A 87 -4.08 4.77 18.81
N HIS A 88 -5.09 5.07 18.00
CA HIS A 88 -5.01 6.05 16.92
C HIS A 88 -6.02 7.17 17.11
N TYR A 89 -5.58 8.41 16.99
CA TYR A 89 -6.39 9.60 17.30
C TYR A 89 -7.65 9.77 16.42
N LEU A 90 -7.67 9.16 15.23
CA LEU A 90 -8.83 9.14 14.34
C LEU A 90 -9.88 8.08 14.70
N LEU A 91 -9.63 7.21 15.69
CA LEU A 91 -10.48 6.07 15.97
C LEU A 91 -11.01 6.10 17.41
N ASP A 92 -12.28 5.74 17.57
CA ASP A 92 -12.83 5.36 18.86
C ASP A 92 -12.53 3.89 19.20
N GLN A 93 -12.82 3.49 20.45
CA GLN A 93 -12.53 2.14 20.93
C GLN A 93 -13.31 1.05 20.17
N GLN A 94 -14.54 1.34 19.77
CA GLN A 94 -15.38 0.39 19.03
C GLN A 94 -14.81 0.13 17.64
N THR A 95 -14.41 1.18 16.93
CA THR A 95 -13.83 1.11 15.58
C THR A 95 -12.47 0.43 15.61
N MET A 96 -11.63 0.75 16.61
CA MET A 96 -10.38 0.02 16.83
C MET A 96 -10.64 -1.49 17.01
N GLY A 97 -11.63 -1.88 17.83
CA GLY A 97 -12.03 -3.27 18.01
C GLY A 97 -12.40 -3.95 16.69
N ALA A 98 -13.32 -3.35 15.93
CA ALA A 98 -13.79 -3.90 14.66
C ALA A 98 -12.67 -4.08 13.61
N LEU A 99 -11.68 -3.18 13.58
CA LEU A 99 -10.49 -3.32 12.71
C LEU A 99 -9.55 -4.43 13.19
N MET A 100 -9.34 -4.55 14.51
CA MET A 100 -8.49 -5.60 15.09
C MET A 100 -9.06 -7.01 14.89
N ASP A 101 -10.39 -7.13 15.01
CA ASP A 101 -11.11 -8.40 14.88
C ASP A 101 -11.35 -8.81 13.41
N GLY A 102 -11.00 -7.95 12.45
CA GLY A 102 -11.22 -8.19 11.02
C GLY A 102 -12.67 -8.05 10.57
N GLU A 103 -13.56 -7.53 11.42
CA GLU A 103 -14.97 -7.24 11.06
C GLU A 103 -15.07 -6.18 9.96
N LYS A 104 -14.09 -5.27 9.92
CA LYS A 104 -13.95 -4.26 8.86
C LYS A 104 -12.53 -4.26 8.31
N PRO A 105 -12.35 -4.22 6.98
CA PRO A 105 -11.02 -4.18 6.36
C PRO A 105 -10.32 -2.82 6.58
N SER A 106 -11.09 -1.75 6.67
CA SER A 106 -10.63 -0.38 6.84
C SER A 106 -11.73 0.51 7.43
N HIS A 107 -11.35 1.70 7.92
CA HIS A 107 -12.25 2.74 8.36
C HIS A 107 -11.92 4.06 7.66
N VAL A 108 -12.94 4.80 7.21
CA VAL A 108 -12.74 6.12 6.59
C VAL A 108 -13.07 7.18 7.64
N ALA A 109 -12.07 7.97 8.02
CA ALA A 109 -12.20 9.12 8.89
C ALA A 109 -12.13 10.41 8.06
N GLU A 110 -13.05 11.33 8.32
CA GLU A 110 -13.06 12.65 7.70
C GLU A 110 -12.26 13.64 8.55
N LEU A 111 -11.30 14.33 7.93
CA LEU A 111 -10.52 15.38 8.56
C LEU A 111 -10.81 16.71 7.86
N ASN A 112 -11.43 17.65 8.58
CA ASN A 112 -11.61 19.02 8.10
C ASN A 112 -10.26 19.74 8.13
N ILE A 113 -9.76 20.14 6.97
CA ILE A 113 -8.55 20.96 6.86
C ILE A 113 -8.90 22.44 7.07
N ASP A 114 -10.02 22.87 6.50
CA ASP A 114 -10.65 24.18 6.66
C ASP A 114 -12.15 24.07 6.34
N ASP A 115 -12.88 25.21 6.35
CA ASP A 115 -14.35 25.26 6.23
C ASP A 115 -14.91 24.58 4.97
N ASP A 116 -14.12 24.44 3.89
CA ASP A 116 -14.58 23.89 2.61
C ASP A 116 -13.84 22.61 2.17
N ARG A 117 -12.78 22.19 2.89
CA ARG A 117 -11.94 21.04 2.48
C ARG A 117 -11.96 19.92 3.51
N VAL A 118 -12.54 18.80 3.09
CA VAL A 118 -12.54 17.53 3.83
C VAL A 118 -11.56 16.56 3.21
N LYS A 119 -10.70 15.97 4.03
CA LYS A 119 -9.77 14.92 3.65
C LYS A 119 -10.27 13.57 4.14
N HIS A 120 -10.36 12.59 3.24
CA HIS A 120 -10.70 11.22 3.59
C HIS A 120 -9.44 10.44 3.95
N MET A 121 -9.26 10.21 5.24
CA MET A 121 -8.19 9.38 5.78
C MET A 121 -8.69 7.95 5.95
N VAL A 122 -8.06 7.00 5.30
CA VAL A 122 -8.34 5.58 5.48
C VAL A 122 -7.43 5.03 6.56
N VAL A 123 -8.01 4.37 7.54
CA VAL A 123 -7.31 3.76 8.66
C VAL A 123 -7.42 2.24 8.59
N GLU A 124 -6.29 1.55 8.70
CA GLU A 124 -6.19 0.08 8.70
C GLU A 124 -5.37 -0.41 9.91
N TYR A 125 -5.54 -1.68 10.31
CA TYR A 125 -4.81 -2.27 11.44
C TYR A 125 -3.74 -3.27 10.97
N ASP A 126 -2.47 -2.99 11.29
CA ASP A 126 -1.35 -3.90 11.03
C ASP A 126 -1.14 -4.82 12.23
N ALA A 127 -1.58 -6.08 12.11
CA ALA A 127 -1.47 -7.07 13.18
C ALA A 127 -0.02 -7.46 13.51
N GLU A 128 0.94 -7.29 12.59
CA GLU A 128 2.35 -7.63 12.83
C GLU A 128 2.99 -6.63 13.78
N THR A 129 2.73 -5.32 13.63
CA THR A 129 3.26 -4.28 14.53
C THR A 129 2.31 -3.90 15.65
N ARG A 130 1.02 -4.26 15.53
CA ARG A 130 -0.09 -3.84 16.41
C ARG A 130 -0.30 -2.34 16.41
N GLU A 131 -0.29 -1.76 15.23
CA GLU A 131 -0.53 -0.34 15.01
C GLU A 131 -1.70 -0.13 14.06
N PHE A 132 -2.37 1.00 14.21
CA PHE A 132 -3.26 1.50 13.17
C PHE A 132 -2.50 2.52 12.32
N LEU A 133 -2.69 2.46 11.02
CA LEU A 133 -2.06 3.35 10.06
C LEU A 133 -3.14 4.13 9.33
N ALA A 134 -2.89 5.42 9.10
CA ALA A 134 -3.75 6.24 8.28
C ALA A 134 -3.05 6.64 6.99
N TYR A 135 -3.77 6.62 5.88
CA TYR A 135 -3.33 7.18 4.60
C TYR A 135 -4.44 8.01 3.96
N ASP A 136 -4.04 8.91 3.08
CA ASP A 136 -4.98 9.72 2.31
C ASP A 136 -5.48 8.93 1.09
N ALA A 137 -6.80 8.67 1.01
CA ALA A 137 -7.39 7.94 -0.11
C ALA A 137 -7.07 8.59 -1.47
N ALA A 138 -7.00 9.92 -1.52
CA ALA A 138 -6.77 10.66 -2.77
C ALA A 138 -5.34 10.48 -3.32
N ARG A 139 -4.41 9.98 -2.49
CA ARG A 139 -3.03 9.67 -2.87
C ARG A 139 -2.86 8.24 -3.39
N VAL A 140 -3.89 7.39 -3.27
CA VAL A 140 -3.85 6.01 -3.77
C VAL A 140 -4.16 5.98 -5.26
N ILE A 141 -3.23 5.43 -6.04
CA ILE A 141 -3.44 5.15 -7.46
C ILE A 141 -4.12 3.79 -7.56
N ALA A 142 -5.40 3.78 -7.93
CA ALA A 142 -6.14 2.55 -8.20
C ALA A 142 -5.76 1.99 -9.58
N PRO A 143 -5.66 0.65 -9.74
CA PRO A 143 -5.53 0.05 -11.05
C PRO A 143 -6.80 0.31 -11.89
N VAL A 144 -6.62 0.39 -13.20
CA VAL A 144 -7.73 0.43 -14.16
C VAL A 144 -8.20 -0.98 -14.52
N MET A 145 -7.34 -2.00 -14.38
CA MET A 145 -7.71 -3.40 -14.54
C MET A 145 -7.06 -4.31 -13.51
N ILE A 146 -7.76 -5.39 -13.14
CA ILE A 146 -7.22 -6.53 -12.40
C ILE A 146 -7.41 -7.78 -13.25
N ASN A 147 -6.34 -8.54 -13.48
CA ASN A 147 -6.36 -9.72 -14.34
C ASN A 147 -7.05 -9.46 -15.70
N GLY A 148 -6.80 -8.27 -16.27
CA GLY A 148 -7.33 -7.88 -17.59
C GLY A 148 -8.80 -7.47 -17.61
N GLU A 149 -9.48 -7.52 -16.46
CA GLU A 149 -10.84 -7.04 -16.29
C GLU A 149 -10.84 -5.58 -15.84
N GLU A 150 -11.59 -4.73 -16.54
CA GLU A 150 -11.71 -3.31 -16.25
C GLU A 150 -12.48 -3.07 -14.96
N LEU A 151 -11.92 -2.23 -14.08
CA LEU A 151 -12.59 -1.80 -12.87
C LEU A 151 -13.50 -0.61 -13.18
N ASP A 152 -14.73 -0.67 -12.72
CA ASP A 152 -15.64 0.47 -12.77
C ASP A 152 -15.25 1.58 -11.77
N VAL A 153 -15.98 2.70 -11.81
CA VAL A 153 -15.70 3.87 -10.95
C VAL A 153 -15.82 3.52 -9.45
N ASP A 154 -16.82 2.72 -9.08
CA ASP A 154 -17.10 2.36 -7.70
C ASP A 154 -16.08 1.37 -7.16
N GLN A 155 -15.64 0.42 -7.99
CA GLN A 155 -14.56 -0.52 -7.67
C GLN A 155 -13.22 0.20 -7.49
N ARG A 156 -12.88 1.17 -8.36
CA ARG A 156 -11.67 1.98 -8.20
C ARG A 156 -11.72 2.81 -6.92
N GLU A 157 -12.87 3.38 -6.58
CA GLU A 157 -13.03 4.11 -5.32
C GLU A 157 -12.96 3.17 -4.11
N ALA A 158 -13.61 2.02 -4.15
CA ALA A 158 -13.51 1.00 -3.12
C ALA A 158 -12.05 0.57 -2.88
N TYR A 159 -11.26 0.39 -3.94
CA TYR A 159 -9.83 0.11 -3.86
C TYR A 159 -9.08 1.21 -3.09
N ARG A 160 -9.29 2.50 -3.44
CA ARG A 160 -8.65 3.62 -2.74
C ARG A 160 -9.03 3.72 -1.27
N LEU A 161 -10.23 3.29 -0.93
CA LEU A 161 -10.74 3.27 0.45
C LEU A 161 -10.29 2.02 1.24
N GLY A 162 -9.43 1.18 0.67
CA GLY A 162 -8.95 -0.06 1.31
C GLY A 162 -10.04 -1.11 1.50
N LYS A 163 -11.14 -1.01 0.74
CA LYS A 163 -12.21 -2.01 0.71
C LYS A 163 -11.81 -3.16 -0.22
N GLN A 164 -12.49 -4.28 -0.05
CA GLN A 164 -12.33 -5.43 -0.94
C GLN A 164 -12.97 -5.14 -2.29
N VAL A 165 -12.27 -5.49 -3.36
CA VAL A 165 -12.72 -5.39 -4.75
C VAL A 165 -12.66 -6.77 -5.36
N THR A 166 -13.81 -7.30 -5.75
CA THR A 166 -13.95 -8.60 -6.42
C THR A 166 -14.27 -8.39 -7.89
N ILE A 167 -13.57 -9.12 -8.76
CA ILE A 167 -13.80 -9.17 -10.20
C ILE A 167 -14.52 -10.47 -10.59
N TYR A 168 -14.90 -10.60 -11.86
CA TYR A 168 -15.78 -11.68 -12.35
C TYR A 168 -15.28 -13.10 -12.08
N ASP A 169 -13.95 -13.31 -12.03
CA ASP A 169 -13.36 -14.63 -11.79
C ASP A 169 -13.21 -14.99 -10.30
N ASP A 170 -13.91 -14.28 -9.41
CA ASP A 170 -13.85 -14.36 -7.96
C ASP A 170 -12.48 -13.95 -7.35
N THR A 171 -11.56 -13.40 -8.15
CA THR A 171 -10.37 -12.75 -7.59
C THR A 171 -10.81 -11.53 -6.80
N THR A 172 -10.49 -11.52 -5.52
CA THR A 172 -10.71 -10.40 -4.61
C THR A 172 -9.36 -9.83 -4.19
N VAL A 173 -9.22 -8.51 -4.26
CA VAL A 173 -8.05 -7.77 -3.79
C VAL A 173 -8.46 -6.73 -2.76
N GLN A 174 -7.50 -6.32 -1.92
CA GLN A 174 -7.65 -5.21 -1.00
C GLN A 174 -6.37 -4.41 -0.96
N TYR A 175 -6.43 -3.10 -1.22
CA TYR A 175 -5.27 -2.21 -1.03
C TYR A 175 -4.90 -2.09 0.46
N ARG A 176 -3.61 -2.20 0.77
CA ARG A 176 -3.07 -2.04 2.12
C ARG A 176 -1.70 -1.38 2.11
N VAL A 177 -1.53 -0.31 2.88
CA VAL A 177 -0.25 0.40 2.99
C VAL A 177 0.73 -0.33 3.93
N SER A 178 0.22 -1.17 4.84
CA SER A 178 0.98 -2.04 5.73
C SER A 178 1.58 -3.28 5.05
N GLU A 179 1.20 -3.55 3.80
CA GLU A 179 1.70 -4.68 3.01
C GLU A 179 2.76 -4.24 1.99
N PRO A 180 3.91 -4.93 1.87
CA PRO A 180 5.00 -4.51 0.98
C PRO A 180 4.60 -4.43 -0.49
N LYS A 181 3.81 -5.41 -0.95
CA LYS A 181 3.25 -5.46 -2.31
C LYS A 181 2.04 -4.53 -2.49
N GLY A 182 1.59 -3.86 -1.42
CA GLY A 182 0.52 -2.88 -1.43
C GLY A 182 -0.89 -3.43 -1.49
N ILE A 183 -1.04 -4.76 -1.56
CA ILE A 183 -2.34 -5.42 -1.61
C ILE A 183 -2.31 -6.74 -0.84
N LEU A 184 -3.50 -7.17 -0.42
CA LEU A 184 -3.83 -8.58 -0.17
C LEU A 184 -4.66 -9.11 -1.35
N SER A 185 -4.63 -10.42 -1.55
CA SER A 185 -5.52 -11.08 -2.51
C SER A 185 -5.84 -12.50 -2.10
N ASN A 186 -7.05 -12.95 -2.41
CA ASN A 186 -7.41 -14.37 -2.31
C ASN A 186 -6.74 -15.25 -3.38
N THR A 187 -5.87 -14.71 -4.24
CA THR A 187 -5.01 -15.47 -5.16
C THR A 187 -3.55 -15.10 -4.91
N GLU A 188 -2.61 -16.02 -5.19
CA GLU A 188 -1.18 -15.77 -4.91
C GLU A 188 -0.52 -14.83 -5.94
N LYS A 189 -1.18 -14.60 -7.08
CA LYS A 189 -0.69 -13.76 -8.17
C LYS A 189 -1.83 -12.98 -8.78
N VAL A 190 -1.60 -11.70 -9.03
CA VAL A 190 -2.51 -10.85 -9.80
C VAL A 190 -1.72 -9.99 -10.78
N ILE A 191 -2.34 -9.63 -11.89
CA ILE A 191 -1.80 -8.64 -12.82
C ILE A 191 -2.63 -7.36 -12.67
N LEU A 192 -1.99 -6.30 -12.19
CA LEU A 192 -2.60 -4.98 -12.10
C LEU A 192 -2.20 -4.17 -13.33
N SER A 193 -3.16 -3.46 -13.91
CA SER A 193 -2.89 -2.48 -14.96
C SER A 193 -3.18 -1.09 -14.44
N PHE A 194 -2.27 -0.16 -14.67
CA PHE A 194 -2.39 1.24 -14.31
C PHE A 194 -2.34 2.07 -15.59
N GLN A 195 -3.13 3.13 -15.63
CA GLN A 195 -3.05 4.09 -16.70
C GLN A 195 -2.04 5.18 -16.35
N GLU A 196 -1.05 5.39 -17.22
CA GLU A 196 -0.07 6.48 -17.17
C GLU A 196 -0.23 7.27 -18.48
N ASP A 197 -0.82 8.47 -18.41
CA ASP A 197 -1.20 9.29 -19.58
C ASP A 197 -2.05 8.51 -20.60
N THR A 198 -1.50 8.25 -21.79
CA THR A 198 -2.13 7.51 -22.89
C THR A 198 -1.70 6.04 -22.94
N GLU A 199 -0.86 5.59 -22.02
CA GLU A 199 -0.30 4.24 -21.99
C GLU A 199 -0.82 3.44 -20.79
N VAL A 200 -0.88 2.12 -20.96
CA VAL A 200 -1.22 1.18 -19.88
C VAL A 200 0.05 0.48 -19.42
N ARG A 201 0.37 0.62 -18.14
CA ARG A 201 1.49 -0.05 -17.49
C ARG A 201 0.99 -1.21 -16.65
N GLN A 202 1.56 -2.39 -16.87
CA GLN A 202 1.20 -3.59 -16.13
C GLN A 202 2.26 -3.96 -15.11
N VAL A 203 1.79 -4.48 -13.98
CA VAL A 203 2.63 -5.03 -12.91
C VAL A 203 2.05 -6.38 -12.53
N MET A 204 2.86 -7.43 -12.66
CA MET A 204 2.55 -8.73 -12.08
C MET A 204 3.03 -8.74 -10.64
N LEU A 205 2.10 -9.00 -9.72
CA LEU A 205 2.42 -9.26 -8.33
C LEU A 205 2.33 -10.76 -8.07
N ASN A 206 3.23 -11.24 -7.22
CA ASN A 206 3.33 -12.65 -6.83
C ASN A 206 3.51 -12.74 -5.31
N GLU A 207 3.36 -13.95 -4.79
CA GLU A 207 3.53 -14.26 -3.36
C GLU A 207 2.64 -13.39 -2.47
N LEU A 208 1.44 -13.09 -2.96
CA LEU A 208 0.48 -12.25 -2.24
C LEU A 208 -0.07 -12.99 -1.03
N LYS A 209 -0.10 -12.27 0.11
CA LYS A 209 -0.79 -12.74 1.30
C LYS A 209 -2.31 -12.76 1.05
N ASN A 210 -2.98 -13.75 1.64
CA ASN A 210 -4.43 -13.87 1.61
C ASN A 210 -5.13 -12.70 2.32
N LEU A 211 -6.41 -12.50 2.02
CA LEU A 211 -7.30 -11.61 2.76
C LEU A 211 -7.39 -12.06 4.23
N GLN A 212 -7.45 -11.09 5.15
CA GLN A 212 -7.42 -11.31 6.60
C GLN A 212 -8.82 -11.31 7.23
N ASP A 213 -9.84 -11.73 6.48
CA ASP A 213 -11.23 -11.76 6.95
C ASP A 213 -11.70 -13.14 7.44
N GLY A 214 -10.89 -14.18 7.23
CA GLY A 214 -11.22 -15.56 7.63
C GLY A 214 -12.30 -16.25 6.79
N PHE A 215 -12.89 -15.57 5.80
CA PHE A 215 -13.94 -16.12 4.94
C PHE A 215 -13.40 -16.51 3.56
N HIS A 216 -12.41 -15.78 3.04
CA HIS A 216 -11.83 -16.07 1.73
C HIS A 216 -10.74 -17.15 1.83
N ARG A 217 -10.95 -18.25 1.10
CA ARG A 217 -9.91 -19.26 0.87
C ARG A 217 -8.94 -18.77 -0.20
N GLN A 218 -7.70 -19.25 -0.13
CA GLN A 218 -6.76 -19.08 -1.23
C GLN A 218 -7.28 -19.83 -2.46
N LEU A 219 -7.60 -19.10 -3.52
CA LEU A 219 -7.97 -19.59 -4.83
C LEU A 219 -6.72 -19.84 -5.70
N ASP A 220 -6.87 -20.71 -6.69
CA ASP A 220 -5.87 -20.87 -7.74
C ASP A 220 -5.87 -19.61 -8.62
N TYR A 221 -4.69 -19.01 -8.81
CA TYR A 221 -4.52 -17.81 -9.63
C TYR A 221 -4.71 -18.09 -11.13
N ASN A 222 -4.69 -19.35 -11.57
CA ASN A 222 -4.69 -19.74 -12.97
C ASN A 222 -6.08 -19.68 -13.63
N SER A 223 -6.83 -18.61 -13.37
CA SER A 223 -8.12 -18.34 -13.99
C SER A 223 -7.97 -17.97 -15.47
N SER A 224 -9.07 -18.04 -16.22
CA SER A 224 -9.11 -17.56 -17.61
C SER A 224 -8.75 -16.07 -17.71
N SER A 225 -9.22 -15.24 -16.76
CA SER A 225 -8.91 -13.80 -16.74
C SER A 225 -7.41 -13.57 -16.52
N TYR A 226 -6.80 -14.25 -15.54
CA TYR A 226 -5.36 -14.16 -15.31
C TYR A 226 -4.54 -14.60 -16.53
N GLN A 227 -4.91 -15.73 -17.17
CA GLN A 227 -4.23 -16.21 -18.38
C GLN A 227 -4.33 -15.22 -19.53
N ASN A 228 -5.50 -14.61 -19.72
CA ASN A 228 -5.70 -13.59 -20.75
C ASN A 228 -4.85 -12.34 -20.47
N ALA A 229 -4.83 -11.86 -19.24
CA ALA A 229 -4.01 -10.74 -18.83
C ALA A 229 -2.50 -11.01 -19.00
N LEU A 230 -2.08 -12.23 -18.68
CA LEU A 230 -0.70 -12.67 -18.91
C LEU A 230 -0.36 -12.66 -20.40
N GLN A 231 -1.26 -13.10 -21.27
CA GLN A 231 -1.06 -13.04 -22.72
C GLN A 231 -0.98 -11.60 -23.23
N MET A 232 -1.83 -10.70 -22.73
CA MET A 232 -1.76 -9.26 -23.05
C MET A 232 -0.39 -8.68 -22.66
N MET A 233 0.07 -8.98 -21.44
CA MET A 233 1.38 -8.55 -20.93
C MET A 233 2.54 -9.04 -21.79
N LEU A 234 2.53 -10.32 -22.16
CA LEU A 234 3.58 -10.95 -22.97
C LEU A 234 3.61 -10.42 -24.42
N LYS A 235 2.44 -10.13 -25.01
CA LYS A 235 2.31 -9.64 -26.39
C LYS A 235 2.46 -8.12 -26.51
N LYS A 236 2.39 -7.39 -25.40
CA LYS A 236 2.27 -5.92 -25.37
C LYS A 236 1.06 -5.42 -26.17
N ASP A 237 -0.03 -6.19 -26.13
CA ASP A 237 -1.27 -5.92 -26.87
C ASP A 237 -2.33 -5.44 -25.89
N PHE A 238 -2.50 -4.11 -25.84
CA PHE A 238 -3.25 -3.43 -24.79
C PHE A 238 -4.50 -2.75 -25.35
N PRO A 239 -5.68 -2.89 -24.70
CA PRO A 239 -6.85 -2.15 -25.09
C PRO A 239 -6.60 -0.64 -24.89
N HIS A 240 -6.95 0.17 -25.89
CA HIS A 240 -7.06 1.61 -25.72
C HIS A 240 -8.29 1.91 -24.85
N LEU A 241 -8.08 2.43 -23.65
CA LEU A 241 -9.17 2.95 -22.82
C LEU A 241 -9.78 4.19 -23.50
N ALA A 242 -11.11 4.28 -23.55
CA ALA A 242 -11.79 5.34 -24.26
C ALA A 242 -11.70 6.67 -23.51
N ALA A 243 -11.73 7.79 -24.23
CA ALA A 243 -11.58 9.12 -23.64
C ALA A 243 -12.68 9.54 -22.65
N ALA A 244 -13.82 8.83 -22.64
CA ALA A 244 -14.88 9.04 -21.65
C ALA A 244 -14.47 8.55 -20.25
N ASP A 245 -13.63 7.52 -20.18
CA ASP A 245 -13.12 6.95 -18.92
C ASP A 245 -12.00 7.83 -18.30
N LEU A 246 -11.43 8.74 -19.09
CA LEU A 246 -10.39 9.71 -18.70
C LEU A 246 -10.89 10.89 -17.86
N GLN A 247 -12.16 11.30 -18.03
CA GLN A 247 -12.66 12.56 -17.45
C GLN A 247 -12.83 12.51 -15.92
N VAL A 248 -12.94 11.31 -15.34
CA VAL A 248 -13.06 11.13 -13.89
C VAL A 248 -11.73 11.41 -13.17
N ASN A 249 -10.58 11.10 -13.81
CA ASN A 249 -9.26 11.38 -13.25
C ASN A 249 -8.88 12.87 -13.38
N GLU A 250 -9.19 13.53 -14.50
CA GLU A 250 -8.85 14.96 -14.70
C GLU A 250 -9.61 15.90 -13.75
N GLN A 251 -10.86 15.58 -13.41
CA GLN A 251 -11.60 16.38 -12.42
C GLN A 251 -10.98 16.25 -11.02
N GLN A 252 -10.43 15.09 -10.66
CA GLN A 252 -9.70 14.89 -9.40
C GLN A 252 -8.30 15.55 -9.41
N GLU A 253 -7.60 15.57 -10.55
CA GLU A 253 -6.31 16.27 -10.72
C GLU A 253 -6.42 17.81 -10.61
N ARG A 254 -7.55 18.39 -11.04
CA ARG A 254 -7.81 19.83 -10.85
C ARG A 254 -7.99 20.23 -9.38
N PHE A 255 -8.35 19.29 -8.51
CA PHE A 255 -8.33 19.49 -7.06
C PHE A 255 -6.95 19.26 -6.43
N ARG A 256 -6.02 18.59 -7.13
CA ARG A 256 -4.62 18.40 -6.68
C ARG A 256 -3.74 19.64 -6.85
N SER A 257 -4.17 20.63 -7.64
CA SER A 257 -3.34 21.75 -8.11
C SER A 257 -3.81 23.13 -7.65
N ARG A 258 -4.64 23.21 -6.59
CA ARG A 258 -5.06 24.47 -5.96
C ARG A 258 -4.97 24.43 -4.44
#